data_AF-A0A0H4LQP5-F1
#
_entry.id   AF-A0A0H4LQP5-F1
#
_cell.length_a   1.000
_cell.length_b   1.000
_cell.length_c   1.000
_cell.angle_alpha   90.00
_cell.angle_beta   90.00
_cell.angle_gamma   90.00
#
_symmetry.space_group_name_H-M   'P 1'
#
loop_
_entity.id
_entity.type
_entity.pdbx_description
1 polymer ?
#
loop_
_entity_poly.entity_id
_entity_poly.type
_entity_poly.pdbx_seq_one_letter_code
_entity_poly.pdbx_strand_id
1 'polypeptide(L)'
;YDRAQLQLGLTLGGADYANCKIDVNLWRAGECIASATGTPGSAIVDERGHWQERVNVSLRVDQPALWSAEIPALYRLTLVLRDEKGQVLDVEACDVGFRRVEISNGLLKLNGKPLLIRGVNRHEHHPERGQVMDEATMRRDIALMKQHNFNAVRCSHYPNHPLWYRLCDRYGLYVVDE
;
A
#
# COMPACT_ATOMS: atom_id res chain seq x y z
N TYR A 1 -7.55 1.32 -17.79
CA TYR A 1 -6.15 1.71 -17.57
C TYR A 1 -5.28 0.66 -18.22
N ASP A 2 -4.55 1.05 -19.25
CA ASP A 2 -3.66 0.21 -20.05
C ASP A 2 -2.22 0.19 -19.48
N ARG A 3 -1.85 1.22 -18.72
CA ARG A 3 -0.50 1.41 -18.16
C ARG A 3 -0.59 2.02 -16.77
N ALA A 4 0.35 1.66 -15.90
CA ALA A 4 0.59 2.30 -14.63
C ALA A 4 2.09 2.51 -14.40
N GLN A 5 2.39 3.47 -13.52
CA GLN A 5 3.72 3.71 -13.03
C GLN A 5 3.69 3.63 -11.51
N LEU A 6 4.40 2.68 -10.93
CA LEU A 6 4.65 2.64 -9.48
C LEU A 6 5.85 3.54 -9.22
N GLN A 7 5.64 4.61 -8.45
CA GLN A 7 6.69 5.54 -8.04
C GLN A 7 6.98 5.32 -6.56
N LEU A 8 8.25 5.14 -6.21
CA LEU A 8 8.71 4.90 -4.86
C LEU A 8 9.63 6.02 -4.44
N GLY A 9 9.30 6.67 -3.31
CA GLY A 9 10.21 7.52 -2.57
C GLY A 9 10.62 6.79 -1.30
N LEU A 10 11.90 6.46 -1.19
CA LEU A 10 12.48 5.75 -0.06
C LEU A 10 13.42 6.68 0.68
N THR A 11 13.51 6.52 2.00
CA THR A 11 14.45 7.25 2.86
C THR A 11 15.25 6.22 3.64
N LEU A 12 16.58 6.25 3.52
CA LEU A 12 17.47 5.38 4.27
C LEU A 12 17.82 6.01 5.61
N GLY A 13 17.71 5.23 6.68
CA GLY A 13 18.18 5.60 8.01
C GLY A 13 19.54 4.97 8.33
N GLY A 14 20.30 5.60 9.22
CA GLY A 14 21.61 5.10 9.68
C GLY A 14 22.81 5.83 9.06
N ALA A 15 24.01 5.29 9.32
CA ALA A 15 25.26 5.75 8.71
C ALA A 15 25.58 4.89 7.45
N ASP A 16 26.40 5.43 6.55
CA ASP A 16 26.99 4.70 5.41
C ASP A 16 26.03 4.20 4.30
N TYR A 17 24.91 4.89 4.09
CA TYR A 17 24.02 4.58 2.97
C TYR A 17 24.58 4.97 1.60
N ALA A 18 25.59 5.85 1.51
CA ALA A 18 26.06 6.42 0.24
C ALA A 18 26.43 5.38 -0.83
N ASN A 19 26.97 4.22 -0.42
CA ASN A 19 27.37 3.14 -1.32
C ASN A 19 26.34 2.00 -1.41
N CYS A 20 25.20 2.13 -0.74
CA CYS A 20 24.16 1.11 -0.75
C CYS A 20 23.39 1.09 -2.07
N LYS A 21 22.80 -0.07 -2.38
CA LYS A 21 21.87 -0.26 -3.48
C LYS A 21 20.56 -0.82 -2.96
N ILE A 22 19.45 -0.41 -3.57
CA ILE A 22 18.13 -0.93 -3.26
C ILE A 22 17.58 -1.65 -4.48
N ASP A 23 17.40 -2.97 -4.39
CA ASP A 23 16.66 -3.71 -5.41
C ASP A 23 15.16 -3.65 -5.10
N VAL A 24 14.39 -3.16 -6.06
CA VAL A 24 12.94 -3.00 -5.98
C VAL A 24 12.31 -3.99 -6.93
N ASN A 25 11.56 -4.95 -6.40
CA ASN A 25 10.90 -5.98 -7.22
C ASN A 25 9.40 -6.01 -6.93
N LEU A 26 8.59 -6.02 -7.97
CA LEU A 26 7.13 -6.10 -7.90
C LEU A 26 6.67 -7.45 -8.42
N TRP A 27 5.96 -8.21 -7.59
CA TRP A 27 5.57 -9.59 -7.86
C TRP A 27 4.06 -9.74 -7.95
N ARG A 28 3.60 -10.68 -8.77
CA ARG A 28 2.19 -11.12 -8.79
C ARG A 28 2.13 -12.59 -9.18
N ALA A 29 1.34 -13.38 -8.45
CA ALA A 29 1.16 -14.81 -8.71
C ALA A 29 2.49 -15.61 -8.80
N GLY A 30 3.52 -15.19 -8.05
CA GLY A 30 4.84 -15.84 -8.05
C GLY A 30 5.80 -15.34 -9.13
N GLU A 31 5.35 -14.48 -10.04
CA GLU A 31 6.19 -13.92 -11.12
C GLU A 31 6.65 -12.50 -10.79
N CYS A 32 7.89 -12.17 -11.12
CA CYS A 32 8.40 -10.81 -11.04
C CYS A 32 7.91 -10.03 -12.27
N ILE A 33 7.02 -9.07 -12.03
CA ILE A 33 6.35 -8.28 -13.08
C ILE A 33 7.22 -7.09 -13.51
N ALA A 34 7.93 -6.49 -12.56
CA ALA A 34 8.84 -5.38 -12.82
C ALA A 34 9.91 -5.31 -11.74
N SER A 35 11.12 -4.93 -12.14
CA SER A 35 12.26 -4.73 -11.24
C SER A 35 13.06 -3.50 -11.63
N ALA A 36 13.65 -2.85 -10.63
CA ALA A 36 14.63 -1.79 -10.83
C ALA A 36 15.58 -1.74 -9.62
N THR A 37 16.74 -1.12 -9.81
CA THR A 37 17.67 -0.84 -8.72
C THR A 37 17.77 0.67 -8.54
N GLY A 38 17.77 1.12 -7.29
CA GLY A 38 17.97 2.51 -6.90
C GLY A 38 19.27 2.69 -6.12
N THR A 39 19.89 3.86 -6.26
CA THR A 39 21.01 4.31 -5.44
C THR A 39 20.61 5.59 -4.69
N PRO A 40 21.16 5.83 -3.49
CA PRO A 40 20.90 7.06 -2.72
C PRO A 40 21.34 8.32 -3.46
N GLY A 41 20.58 9.39 -3.26
CA GLY A 41 20.67 10.65 -3.97
C GLY A 41 19.38 10.98 -4.70
N SER A 42 18.66 11.98 -4.20
CA SER A 42 17.53 12.59 -4.91
C SER A 42 17.98 13.58 -5.99
N ALA A 43 17.03 14.08 -6.78
CA ALA A 43 17.27 15.26 -7.60
C ALA A 43 17.55 16.49 -6.72
N ILE A 44 18.21 17.50 -7.28
CA ILE A 44 18.36 18.80 -6.62
C ILE A 44 16.97 19.38 -6.34
N VAL A 45 16.73 19.78 -5.10
CA VAL A 45 15.46 20.33 -4.64
C VAL A 45 15.51 21.86 -4.58
N ASP A 46 16.62 22.40 -4.10
CA ASP A 46 16.85 23.83 -3.92
C ASP A 46 18.37 24.16 -3.99
N GLU A 47 18.76 25.38 -3.66
CA GLU A 47 20.14 25.86 -3.70
C GLU A 47 21.09 25.08 -2.76
N ARG A 48 20.57 24.32 -1.79
CA ARG A 48 21.36 23.47 -0.90
C ARG A 48 21.59 22.08 -1.48
N GLY A 49 21.05 21.78 -2.66
CA GLY A 49 21.32 20.55 -3.41
C GLY A 49 20.24 19.49 -3.25
N HIS A 50 20.67 18.25 -3.04
CA HIS A 50 19.81 17.07 -2.99
C HIS A 50 19.83 16.42 -1.60
N TRP A 51 18.79 15.66 -1.29
CA TRP A 51 18.78 14.72 -0.16
C TRP A 51 19.60 13.49 -0.52
N GLN A 52 20.65 13.21 0.25
CA GLN A 52 21.60 12.11 -0.02
C GLN A 52 21.02 10.75 0.38
N GLU A 53 20.17 10.73 1.40
CA GLU A 53 19.55 9.54 1.99
C GLU A 53 18.32 9.06 1.23
N ARG A 54 17.82 9.85 0.28
CA ARG A 54 16.62 9.53 -0.49
C ARG A 54 16.93 8.75 -1.74
N VAL A 55 16.07 7.79 -2.05
CA VAL A 55 16.12 7.00 -3.28
C VAL A 55 14.78 7.12 -3.97
N ASN A 56 14.78 7.52 -5.25
CA ASN A 56 13.58 7.54 -6.08
C ASN A 56 13.69 6.45 -7.14
N VAL A 57 12.73 5.53 -7.15
CA VAL A 57 12.67 4.43 -8.14
C VAL A 57 11.29 4.45 -8.79
N SER A 58 11.24 4.05 -10.05
CA SER A 58 9.98 3.88 -10.74
C SER A 58 9.93 2.59 -11.55
N LEU A 59 8.82 1.88 -11.43
CA LEU A 59 8.51 0.68 -12.20
C LEU A 59 7.33 0.97 -13.14
N ARG A 60 7.49 0.63 -14.42
CA ARG A 60 6.38 0.62 -15.38
C ARG A 60 5.66 -0.72 -15.30
N VAL A 61 4.34 -0.68 -15.29
CA VAL A 61 3.49 -1.87 -15.28
C VAL A 61 2.45 -1.73 -16.38
N ASP A 62 2.56 -2.58 -17.40
CA ASP A 62 1.60 -2.66 -18.47
C ASP A 62 0.41 -3.53 -18.04
N GLN A 63 -0.79 -3.10 -18.43
CA GLN A 63 -2.07 -3.76 -18.13
C GLN A 63 -2.20 -4.17 -16.65
N PRO A 64 -2.07 -3.21 -15.71
CA PRO A 64 -2.09 -3.53 -14.28
C PRO A 64 -3.43 -4.14 -13.87
N ALA A 65 -3.40 -5.20 -13.07
CA ALA A 65 -4.61 -5.67 -12.41
C ALA A 65 -5.03 -4.67 -11.34
N LEU A 66 -6.21 -4.09 -11.53
CA LEU A 66 -6.69 -3.01 -10.68
C LEU A 66 -7.32 -3.56 -9.41
N TRP A 67 -7.03 -2.88 -8.30
CA TRP A 67 -7.64 -3.14 -7.01
C TRP A 67 -8.98 -2.39 -6.91
N SER A 68 -10.01 -3.08 -6.42
CA SER A 68 -11.26 -2.51 -5.93
C SER A 68 -11.81 -3.34 -4.76
N ALA A 69 -12.85 -2.86 -4.09
CA ALA A 69 -13.56 -3.67 -3.11
C ALA A 69 -14.26 -4.89 -3.74
N GLU A 70 -14.54 -4.88 -5.05
CA GLU A 70 -15.09 -6.04 -5.76
C GLU A 70 -14.02 -7.05 -6.15
N ILE A 71 -12.87 -6.57 -6.64
CA ILE A 71 -11.74 -7.39 -7.07
C ILE A 71 -10.47 -6.86 -6.37
N PRO A 72 -10.09 -7.43 -5.22
CA PRO A 72 -8.93 -6.97 -4.44
C PRO A 72 -7.63 -7.49 -5.04
N ALA A 73 -7.32 -7.13 -6.29
CA ALA A 73 -6.10 -7.53 -6.96
C ALA A 73 -4.89 -6.87 -6.30
N LEU A 74 -3.96 -7.69 -5.79
CA LEU A 74 -2.76 -7.24 -5.12
C LEU A 74 -1.50 -7.77 -5.80
N TYR A 75 -0.47 -6.95 -5.75
CA TYR A 75 0.91 -7.27 -6.03
C TYR A 75 1.68 -7.31 -4.70
N ARG A 76 2.85 -7.94 -4.69
CA ARG A 76 3.79 -7.88 -3.57
C ARG A 76 5.00 -7.06 -3.99
N LEU A 77 5.28 -5.97 -3.29
CA LEU A 77 6.49 -5.19 -3.47
C LEU A 77 7.54 -5.67 -2.46
N THR A 78 8.76 -5.91 -2.91
CA THR A 78 9.91 -6.22 -2.06
C THR A 78 11.02 -5.21 -2.31
N LEU A 79 11.60 -4.67 -1.25
CA LEU A 79 12.71 -3.73 -1.22
C LEU A 79 13.88 -4.44 -0.54
N VAL A 80 14.99 -4.63 -1.24
CA VAL A 80 16.18 -5.30 -0.72
C VAL A 80 17.32 -4.30 -0.67
N LEU A 81 17.71 -3.89 0.54
CA LEU A 81 18.87 -3.03 0.76
C LEU A 81 20.14 -3.87 0.77
N ARG A 82 21.14 -3.47 0.00
CA ARG A 82 22.44 -4.12 -0.09
C ARG A 82 23.58 -3.14 0.14
N ASP A 83 24.64 -3.63 0.76
CA ASP A 83 25.90 -2.90 0.88
C ASP A 83 26.69 -2.88 -0.44
N GLU A 84 27.84 -2.20 -0.43
CA GLU A 84 28.75 -2.11 -1.58
C GLU A 84 29.33 -3.46 -2.03
N LYS A 85 29.35 -4.46 -1.13
CA LYS A 85 29.82 -5.83 -1.39
C LYS A 85 28.71 -6.76 -1.88
N GLY A 86 27.46 -6.25 -1.97
CA GLY A 86 26.28 -6.99 -2.39
C GLY A 86 25.60 -7.81 -1.28
N GLN A 87 26.07 -7.70 -0.03
CA GLN A 87 25.44 -8.33 1.12
C GLN A 87 24.09 -7.69 1.40
N VAL A 88 23.07 -8.51 1.65
CA VAL A 88 21.75 -8.01 2.08
C VAL A 88 21.86 -7.45 3.49
N LEU A 89 21.52 -6.17 3.63
CA LEU A 89 21.46 -5.48 4.91
C LEU A 89 20.05 -5.55 5.51
N ASP A 90 19.02 -5.36 4.67
CA ASP A 90 17.62 -5.34 5.12
C ASP A 90 16.66 -5.69 3.98
N VAL A 91 15.48 -6.18 4.34
CA VAL A 91 14.39 -6.50 3.40
C VAL A 91 13.05 -6.05 3.95
N GLU A 92 12.40 -5.14 3.23
CA GLU A 92 11.06 -4.68 3.53
C GLU A 92 10.08 -5.06 2.42
N ALA A 93 8.80 -5.23 2.77
CA ALA A 93 7.80 -5.62 1.79
C ALA A 93 6.38 -5.20 2.17
N CYS A 94 5.61 -4.80 1.17
CA CYS A 94 4.21 -4.43 1.32
C CYS A 94 3.34 -4.96 0.17
N ASP A 95 2.04 -5.05 0.41
CA ASP A 95 1.06 -5.39 -0.61
C ASP A 95 0.70 -4.10 -1.38
N VAL A 96 0.60 -4.17 -2.71
CA VAL A 96 0.34 -3.01 -3.59
C VAL A 96 -0.93 -3.27 -4.40
N GLY A 97 -1.94 -2.42 -4.20
CA GLY A 97 -3.15 -2.36 -5.03
C GLY A 97 -3.09 -1.19 -6.00
N PHE A 98 -3.10 -1.47 -7.31
CA PHE A 98 -3.20 -0.41 -8.32
C PHE A 98 -4.63 0.11 -8.37
N ARG A 99 -4.85 1.33 -7.87
CA ARG A 99 -6.13 2.04 -8.01
C ARG A 99 -5.91 3.54 -8.17
N ARG A 100 -6.87 4.21 -8.78
CA ARG A 100 -6.95 5.68 -8.84
C ARG A 100 -8.21 6.14 -8.14
N VAL A 101 -8.04 6.91 -7.07
CA VAL A 101 -9.13 7.62 -6.39
C VAL A 101 -9.09 9.07 -6.83
N GLU A 102 -10.22 9.62 -7.26
CA GLU A 102 -10.30 11.01 -7.67
C GLU A 102 -11.69 11.59 -7.44
N ILE A 103 -11.76 12.91 -7.27
CA ILE A 103 -13.00 13.66 -7.39
C ILE A 103 -12.91 14.43 -8.71
N SER A 104 -13.80 14.13 -9.65
CA SER A 104 -13.89 14.84 -10.92
C SER A 104 -15.34 15.05 -11.32
N ASN A 105 -15.67 16.27 -11.76
CA ASN A 105 -17.03 16.71 -12.07
C ASN A 105 -18.01 16.45 -10.91
N GLY A 106 -17.58 16.73 -9.67
CA GLY A 106 -18.40 16.58 -8.46
C GLY A 106 -18.64 15.13 -7.99
N LEU A 107 -17.99 14.14 -8.62
CA LEU A 107 -18.19 12.72 -8.29
C LEU A 107 -16.91 12.11 -7.73
N LEU A 108 -17.03 11.38 -6.62
CA LEU A 108 -15.98 10.47 -6.14
C LEU A 108 -15.91 9.24 -7.03
N LYS A 109 -14.76 8.99 -7.64
CA LYS A 109 -14.53 7.88 -8.57
C LYS A 109 -13.40 7.00 -8.07
N LEU A 110 -13.55 5.70 -8.29
CA LEU A 110 -12.49 4.72 -8.24
C LEU A 110 -12.28 4.17 -9.64
N ASN A 111 -11.04 4.18 -10.11
CA ASN A 111 -10.68 3.65 -11.42
C ASN A 111 -11.59 4.23 -12.53
N GLY A 112 -11.89 5.53 -12.45
CA GLY A 112 -12.68 6.27 -13.43
C GLY A 112 -14.20 6.07 -13.31
N LYS A 113 -14.68 5.20 -12.41
CA LYS A 113 -16.10 4.92 -12.20
C LYS A 113 -16.61 5.55 -10.90
N PRO A 114 -17.77 6.24 -10.91
CA PRO A 114 -18.37 6.77 -9.68
C PRO A 114 -18.63 5.67 -8.65
N LEU A 115 -18.29 5.93 -7.39
CA LEU A 115 -18.55 5.00 -6.30
C LEU A 115 -19.94 5.22 -5.70
N LEU A 116 -20.63 4.12 -5.40
CA LEU A 116 -21.71 4.09 -4.41
C LEU A 116 -21.17 3.50 -3.11
N ILE A 117 -21.01 4.33 -2.09
CA ILE A 117 -20.52 3.90 -0.79
C ILE A 117 -21.64 3.22 -0.02
N ARG A 118 -21.45 1.93 0.27
CA ARG A 118 -22.25 1.14 1.21
C ARG A 118 -21.38 0.93 2.44
N GLY A 119 -21.31 1.98 3.26
CA GLY A 119 -20.37 2.09 4.37
C GLY A 119 -21.00 1.84 5.73
N VAL A 120 -20.18 1.42 6.68
CA VAL A 120 -20.53 1.32 8.10
C VAL A 120 -19.40 1.91 8.96
N ASN A 121 -19.75 2.49 10.11
CA ASN A 121 -18.74 2.89 11.11
C ASN A 121 -18.39 1.67 11.96
N ARG A 122 -17.10 1.50 12.26
CA ARG A 122 -16.63 0.40 13.11
C ARG A 122 -15.74 0.96 14.21
N HIS A 123 -16.11 0.68 15.45
CA HIS A 123 -15.21 0.78 16.59
C HIS A 123 -14.46 -0.54 16.80
N GLU A 124 -13.26 -0.45 17.37
CA GLU A 124 -12.56 -1.61 17.90
C GLU A 124 -13.12 -1.97 19.27
N HIS A 125 -13.99 -2.97 19.30
CA HIS A 125 -14.66 -3.42 20.50
C HIS A 125 -14.86 -4.94 20.49
N HIS A 126 -14.56 -5.57 21.62
CA HIS A 126 -14.81 -6.98 21.90
C HIS A 126 -15.51 -7.09 23.27
N PRO A 127 -16.62 -7.85 23.39
CA PRO A 127 -17.44 -7.89 24.60
C PRO A 127 -16.66 -8.35 25.85
N GLU A 128 -15.67 -9.22 25.69
CA GLU A 128 -14.86 -9.75 26.80
C GLU A 128 -13.50 -9.06 26.97
N ARG A 129 -12.97 -8.41 25.92
CA ARG A 129 -11.58 -7.91 25.87
C ARG A 129 -11.49 -6.39 25.79
N GLY A 130 -12.62 -5.69 25.88
CA GLY A 130 -12.68 -4.24 25.75
C GLY A 130 -12.32 -3.82 24.34
N GLN A 131 -11.23 -3.07 24.18
CA GLN A 131 -10.78 -2.53 22.89
C GLN A 131 -9.62 -3.32 22.27
N VAL A 132 -9.18 -4.41 22.92
CA VAL A 132 -8.13 -5.27 22.37
C VAL A 132 -8.71 -6.13 21.26
N MET A 133 -8.24 -5.89 20.04
CA MET A 133 -8.67 -6.65 18.85
C MET A 133 -7.73 -7.81 18.54
N ASP A 134 -8.30 -8.92 18.08
CA ASP A 134 -7.59 -10.04 17.46
C ASP A 134 -8.00 -10.25 16.01
N GLU A 135 -7.15 -10.99 15.28
CA GLU A 135 -7.36 -11.28 13.87
C GLU A 135 -8.70 -11.98 13.60
N ALA A 136 -9.09 -12.94 14.45
CA ALA A 136 -10.31 -13.70 14.24
C ALA A 136 -11.55 -12.81 14.29
N THR A 137 -11.60 -11.88 15.25
CA THR A 137 -12.67 -10.88 15.36
C THR A 137 -12.69 -9.96 14.15
N MET A 138 -11.54 -9.40 13.75
CA MET A 138 -11.46 -8.54 12.56
C MET A 138 -11.93 -9.26 11.28
N ARG A 139 -11.50 -10.50 11.07
CA ARG A 139 -11.91 -11.32 9.91
C ARG A 139 -13.41 -11.62 9.93
N ARG A 140 -13.98 -11.87 11.10
CA ARG A 140 -15.42 -12.06 11.28
C ARG A 140 -16.20 -10.80 10.91
N ASP A 141 -15.78 -9.64 11.39
CA ASP A 141 -16.38 -8.35 11.07
C ASP A 141 -16.40 -8.12 9.55
N ILE A 142 -15.25 -8.33 8.89
CA ILE A 142 -15.11 -8.18 7.44
C ILE A 142 -16.02 -9.15 6.68
N ALA A 143 -16.04 -10.42 7.09
CA ALA A 143 -16.89 -11.43 6.44
C ALA A 143 -18.37 -11.04 6.54
N LEU A 144 -18.84 -10.61 7.71
CA LEU A 144 -20.21 -10.15 7.92
C LEU A 144 -20.51 -8.91 7.07
N MET A 145 -19.64 -7.90 7.08
CA MET A 145 -19.80 -6.71 6.23
C MET A 145 -19.96 -7.08 4.76
N LYS A 146 -19.08 -7.93 4.24
CA LYS A 146 -19.10 -8.36 2.84
C LYS A 146 -20.35 -9.18 2.50
N GLN A 147 -20.76 -10.10 3.38
CA GLN A 147 -21.98 -10.90 3.22
C GLN A 147 -23.25 -10.03 3.23
N HIS A 148 -23.22 -8.91 3.97
CA HIS A 148 -24.29 -7.93 4.03
C HIS A 148 -24.12 -6.77 3.04
N ASN A 149 -23.36 -6.98 1.95
CA ASN A 149 -23.20 -6.06 0.83
C ASN A 149 -22.55 -4.70 1.14
N PHE A 150 -21.87 -4.57 2.29
CA PHE A 150 -21.03 -3.42 2.57
C PHE A 150 -19.74 -3.48 1.74
N ASN A 151 -19.30 -2.32 1.26
CA ASN A 151 -18.05 -2.17 0.50
C ASN A 151 -17.07 -1.19 1.15
N ALA A 152 -17.48 -0.54 2.25
CA ALA A 152 -16.65 0.46 2.91
C ALA A 152 -16.80 0.42 4.44
N VAL A 153 -15.77 0.90 5.12
CA VAL A 153 -15.72 1.05 6.57
C VAL A 153 -15.02 2.35 6.93
N ARG A 154 -15.52 3.03 7.95
CA ARG A 154 -14.85 4.19 8.56
C ARG A 154 -14.27 3.78 9.92
N CYS A 155 -13.00 4.10 10.13
CA CYS A 155 -12.26 3.89 11.37
C CYS A 155 -12.67 4.93 12.44
N SER A 156 -13.89 4.82 12.99
CA SER A 156 -14.38 5.77 13.99
C SER A 156 -13.71 5.53 15.34
N HIS A 157 -12.97 6.47 15.94
CA HIS A 157 -12.53 7.79 15.46
C HIS A 157 -11.02 7.91 15.68
N TYR A 158 -10.30 6.88 15.24
CA TYR A 158 -8.87 6.71 15.48
C TYR A 158 -8.28 5.69 14.49
N PRO A 159 -6.97 5.76 14.23
CA PRO A 159 -6.26 4.73 13.49
C PRO A 159 -6.49 3.37 14.14
N ASN A 160 -6.96 2.42 13.33
CA ASN A 160 -7.25 1.07 13.80
C ASN A 160 -5.96 0.25 13.94
N HIS A 161 -6.07 -0.95 14.49
CA HIS A 161 -4.94 -1.88 14.55
C HIS A 161 -4.35 -2.13 13.15
N PRO A 162 -3.01 -2.15 12.94
CA PRO A 162 -2.39 -2.23 11.61
C PRO A 162 -2.84 -3.42 10.75
N LEU A 163 -3.18 -4.55 11.38
CA LEU A 163 -3.72 -5.73 10.71
C LEU A 163 -5.07 -5.46 10.01
N TRP A 164 -5.88 -4.52 10.53
CA TRP A 164 -7.16 -4.14 9.94
C TRP A 164 -7.02 -3.70 8.48
N TYR A 165 -6.05 -2.83 8.19
CA TYR A 165 -5.77 -2.34 6.85
C TYR A 165 -5.32 -3.48 5.92
N ARG A 166 -4.41 -4.34 6.39
CA ARG A 166 -3.93 -5.51 5.62
C ARG A 166 -5.07 -6.48 5.29
N LEU A 167 -6.04 -6.64 6.20
CA LEU A 167 -7.23 -7.44 5.93
C LEU A 167 -8.16 -6.72 4.93
N CYS A 168 -8.39 -5.41 5.07
CA CYS A 168 -9.20 -4.64 4.11
C CYS A 168 -8.61 -4.67 2.70
N ASP A 169 -7.28 -4.62 2.57
CA ASP A 169 -6.58 -4.77 1.30
C ASP A 169 -6.90 -6.11 0.63
N ARG A 170 -6.87 -7.21 1.40
CA ARG A 170 -7.03 -8.59 0.90
C ARG A 170 -8.49 -8.99 0.66
N TYR A 171 -9.40 -8.58 1.54
CA TYR A 171 -10.83 -8.92 1.42
C TYR A 171 -11.61 -7.91 0.57
N GLY A 172 -11.04 -6.73 0.31
CA GLY A 172 -11.63 -5.69 -0.50
C GLY A 172 -12.70 -4.88 0.25
N LEU A 173 -12.26 -3.88 1.02
CA LEU A 173 -13.10 -2.83 1.61
C LEU A 173 -12.43 -1.47 1.41
N TYR A 174 -13.23 -0.45 1.06
CA TYR A 174 -12.76 0.94 1.09
C TYR A 174 -12.68 1.42 2.54
N VAL A 175 -11.56 2.01 2.93
CA VAL A 175 -11.33 2.50 4.29
C VAL A 175 -11.29 4.02 4.29
N VAL A 176 -12.06 4.63 5.19
CA VAL A 176 -11.82 6.00 5.65
C VAL A 176 -11.00 5.90 6.93
N ASP A 177 -9.73 6.27 6.83
CA ASP A 177 -8.81 6.36 7.97
C ASP A 177 -9.00 7.72 8.65
N GLU A 178 -9.20 7.73 9.97
CA GLU A 178 -9.57 8.92 10.75
C GLU A 178 -8.77 9.01 12.06
#